data_AF-A0A0W0FHU2-F1
#
_entry.id   AF-A0A0W0FHU2-F1
#
_cell.length_a   1.000
_cell.length_b   1.000
_cell.length_c   1.000
_cell.angle_alpha   90.00
_cell.angle_beta   90.00
_cell.angle_gamma   90.00
#
_symmetry.space_group_name_H-M   'P 1'
#
loop_
_entity.id
_entity.type
_entity.pdbx_description
1 polymer ?
#
loop_
_entity_poly.entity_id
_entity_poly.type
_entity_poly.pdbx_seq_one_letter_code
_entity_poly.pdbx_strand_id
1 'polypeptide(L)'
;MDHHLSAPSQPISALKASPVKTRSIGSRYPQATIPDSDVDRDKRFKNVDGDLQNVYVGPFEPSAFLEKYFPQRDDMPKFDDERKEAFKSVGRSGGTNKGTKKGKKAEKQVRDEKDMYRPMVDALKDFCPDFDIEITGNFQDTRAVVHFGGGLKPDIIFYGKSSFRGQRTDLMAMETHIEMKLDEDADGFADGHATSEGAVPFLRDSDKARSTRGQLASYAGSQLASQFRTHAFSVWATGTSARLIRWDRGGVVVSTKFDYTKESYLADFFWCLSHADPAARGYDESVT
;
A
#
# COMPACT_ATOMS: atom_id res chain seq x y z
N MET A 1 -23.19 16.73 32.89
CA MET A 1 -21.72 16.56 32.93
C MET A 1 -21.51 15.08 32.82
N ASP A 2 -21.54 14.57 31.59
CA ASP A 2 -21.52 13.14 31.34
C ASP A 2 -20.28 12.82 30.53
N HIS A 3 -19.32 12.23 31.24
CA HIS A 3 -18.08 11.73 30.67
C HIS A 3 -18.40 10.52 29.80
N HIS A 4 -18.35 10.70 28.47
CA HIS A 4 -18.32 9.59 27.53
C HIS A 4 -16.94 8.91 27.63
N LEU A 5 -16.89 7.77 28.31
CA LEU A 5 -15.75 6.86 28.29
C LEU A 5 -15.70 6.21 26.91
N SER A 6 -14.77 6.66 26.07
CA SER A 6 -14.38 5.96 24.85
C SER A 6 -13.66 4.67 25.24
N ALA A 7 -14.09 3.53 24.67
CA ALA A 7 -13.42 2.25 24.88
C ALA A 7 -11.98 2.32 24.33
N PRO A 8 -10.99 1.69 25.00
CA PRO A 8 -9.60 1.76 24.57
C PRO A 8 -9.39 1.00 23.26
N SER A 9 -8.81 1.68 22.27
CA SER A 9 -8.23 1.07 21.07
C SER A 9 -7.13 0.09 21.48
N GLN A 10 -7.07 -1.07 20.82
CA GLN A 10 -5.98 -2.03 21.03
C GLN A 10 -4.66 -1.36 20.64
N PRO A 11 -3.70 -1.17 21.56
CA PRO A 11 -2.45 -0.51 21.24
C PRO A 11 -1.59 -1.44 20.38
N ILE A 12 -1.11 -0.92 19.25
CA ILE A 12 -0.23 -1.65 18.31
C ILE A 12 1.05 -2.15 19.01
N SER A 13 1.46 -1.50 20.11
CA SER A 13 2.59 -1.91 20.96
C SER A 13 2.40 -3.26 21.66
N ALA A 14 1.17 -3.79 21.74
CA ALA A 14 0.88 -5.13 22.28
C ALA A 14 1.17 -6.26 21.28
N LEU A 15 1.31 -5.96 19.98
CA LEU A 15 1.75 -6.92 18.98
C LEU A 15 3.27 -7.12 19.11
N LYS A 16 3.66 -8.10 19.94
CA LYS A 16 5.06 -8.56 20.06
C LYS A 16 5.57 -9.03 18.70
N ALA A 17 6.82 -8.68 18.35
CA ALA A 17 7.56 -9.45 17.37
C ALA A 17 7.64 -10.91 17.86
N SER A 18 7.21 -11.84 17.01
CA SER A 18 7.12 -13.25 17.38
C SER A 18 8.49 -13.79 17.82
N PRO A 19 8.58 -14.54 18.94
CA PRO A 19 9.83 -15.15 19.36
C PRO A 19 10.20 -16.29 18.41
N VAL A 20 11.43 -16.29 17.91
CA VAL A 20 12.03 -17.45 17.23
C VAL A 20 12.57 -18.43 18.28
N LYS A 21 11.97 -19.64 18.35
CA LYS A 21 12.49 -20.98 18.75
C LYS A 21 11.31 -21.83 19.30
N THR A 22 11.08 -23.10 18.96
CA THR A 22 12.02 -24.21 18.67
C THR A 22 11.30 -25.42 18.04
N ARG A 23 12.09 -26.24 17.33
CA ARG A 23 11.94 -27.66 16.92
C ARG A 23 10.95 -28.02 15.81
N SER A 24 11.55 -28.50 14.71
CA SER A 24 10.90 -29.13 13.57
C SER A 24 10.11 -30.36 13.98
N ILE A 25 8.80 -30.30 13.81
CA ILE A 25 7.97 -31.47 13.54
C ILE A 25 7.42 -31.23 12.16
N GLY A 26 7.63 -32.21 11.26
CA GLY A 26 7.42 -32.10 9.82
C GLY A 26 6.08 -31.50 9.43
N SER A 27 6.06 -30.19 9.22
CA SER A 27 5.02 -29.51 8.48
C SER A 27 5.47 -29.50 7.02
N ARG A 28 4.71 -30.18 6.16
CA ARG A 28 4.72 -29.87 4.74
C ARG A 28 4.30 -28.42 4.64
N TYR A 29 5.26 -27.51 4.46
CA TYR A 29 4.95 -26.20 3.89
C TYR A 29 4.12 -26.47 2.62
N PRO A 30 2.93 -25.88 2.46
CA PRO A 30 2.30 -25.88 1.15
C PRO A 30 3.32 -25.25 0.22
N GLN A 31 3.85 -26.06 -0.70
CA GLN A 31 4.66 -25.58 -1.79
C GLN A 31 3.81 -24.50 -2.46
N ALA A 32 4.35 -23.29 -2.61
CA ALA A 32 3.66 -22.23 -3.33
C ALA A 32 3.20 -22.81 -4.67
N THR A 33 1.89 -23.03 -4.80
CA THR A 33 1.32 -23.59 -6.02
C THR A 33 1.59 -22.55 -7.08
N ILE A 34 2.46 -22.85 -8.05
CA ILE A 34 2.56 -22.01 -9.25
C ILE A 34 1.14 -21.97 -9.79
N PRO A 35 0.50 -20.79 -9.87
CA PRO A 35 -0.88 -20.74 -10.30
C PRO A 35 -0.95 -21.31 -11.69
N ASP A 36 -1.87 -22.24 -11.89
CA ASP A 36 -2.19 -22.76 -13.19
C ASP A 36 -2.47 -21.57 -14.13
N SER A 37 -1.71 -21.49 -15.22
CA SER A 37 -1.80 -20.39 -16.19
C SER A 37 -3.18 -20.31 -16.84
N ASP A 38 -3.95 -21.40 -16.76
CA ASP A 38 -5.29 -21.53 -17.34
C ASP A 38 -6.39 -20.92 -16.44
N VAL A 39 -6.06 -20.49 -15.22
CA VAL A 39 -7.02 -19.84 -14.31
C VAL A 39 -7.09 -18.33 -14.59
N ASP A 40 -8.31 -17.85 -14.81
CA ASP A 40 -8.61 -16.42 -14.95
C ASP A 40 -7.93 -15.58 -13.84
N ARG A 41 -7.37 -14.43 -14.24
CA ARG A 41 -6.56 -13.58 -13.36
C ARG A 41 -7.30 -13.18 -12.10
N ASP A 42 -8.57 -12.79 -12.20
CA ASP A 42 -9.33 -12.30 -11.05
C ASP A 42 -9.68 -13.45 -10.10
N LYS A 43 -9.88 -14.67 -10.62
CA LYS A 43 -9.99 -15.88 -9.79
C LYS A 43 -8.69 -16.17 -9.03
N ARG A 44 -7.52 -16.01 -9.67
CA ARG A 44 -6.22 -16.20 -9.01
C ARG A 44 -6.04 -15.23 -7.84
N PHE A 45 -6.41 -13.96 -8.00
CA PHE A 45 -6.38 -13.00 -6.89
C PHE A 45 -7.32 -13.40 -5.76
N LYS A 46 -8.56 -13.79 -6.05
CA LYS A 46 -9.50 -14.26 -5.01
C LYS A 46 -8.98 -15.48 -4.24
N ASN A 47 -8.25 -16.38 -4.90
CA ASN A 47 -7.62 -17.52 -4.22
C ASN A 47 -6.53 -17.07 -3.25
N VAL A 48 -5.65 -16.15 -3.68
CA VAL A 48 -4.61 -15.57 -2.81
C VAL A 48 -5.22 -14.86 -1.61
N ASP A 49 -6.31 -14.10 -1.80
CA ASP A 49 -7.05 -13.50 -0.68
C ASP A 49 -7.60 -14.57 0.27
N GLY A 50 -8.18 -15.64 -0.27
CA GLY A 50 -8.69 -16.79 0.49
C GLY A 50 -7.66 -17.38 1.46
N ASP A 51 -6.39 -17.48 1.02
CA ASP A 51 -5.29 -18.00 1.84
C ASP A 51 -4.89 -17.06 2.99
N LEU A 52 -5.21 -15.76 2.88
CA LEU A 52 -4.77 -14.73 3.82
C LEU A 52 -5.86 -14.24 4.77
N GLN A 53 -7.12 -14.69 4.63
CA GLN A 53 -8.27 -14.15 5.38
C GLN A 53 -8.07 -14.10 6.90
N ASN A 54 -7.31 -15.05 7.46
CA ASN A 54 -7.10 -15.18 8.91
C ASN A 54 -5.84 -14.44 9.43
N VAL A 55 -5.07 -13.78 8.56
CA VAL A 55 -3.81 -13.12 8.92
C VAL A 55 -3.81 -11.62 8.64
N TYR A 56 -4.94 -11.06 8.20
CA TYR A 56 -5.15 -9.61 8.15
C TYR A 56 -5.48 -9.08 9.55
N VAL A 57 -4.77 -8.04 9.97
CA VAL A 57 -4.93 -7.39 11.26
C VAL A 57 -5.13 -5.89 11.05
N GLY A 58 -6.24 -5.38 11.57
CA GLY A 58 -6.61 -3.97 11.44
C GLY A 58 -8.09 -3.75 11.74
N PRO A 59 -8.57 -2.52 11.51
CA PRO A 59 -7.79 -1.37 11.07
C PRO A 59 -7.05 -0.72 12.25
N PHE A 60 -5.93 -0.04 11.97
CA PHE A 60 -5.14 0.70 12.96
C PHE A 60 -5.04 2.18 12.61
N GLU A 61 -5.02 3.07 13.61
CA GLU A 61 -4.82 4.50 13.33
C GLU A 61 -3.52 4.75 12.55
N PRO A 62 -3.50 5.63 11.53
CA PRO A 62 -2.33 5.83 10.68
C PRO A 62 -1.14 6.39 11.46
N SER A 63 -1.39 7.25 12.44
CA SER A 63 -0.37 7.76 13.37
C SER A 63 0.30 6.61 14.14
N ALA A 64 -0.49 5.72 14.72
CA ALA A 64 0.01 4.56 15.46
C ALA A 64 0.75 3.58 14.53
N PHE A 65 0.31 3.43 13.27
CA PHE A 65 1.04 2.66 12.25
C PHE A 65 2.44 3.24 12.02
N LEU A 66 2.53 4.56 11.79
CA LEU A 66 3.79 5.26 11.57
C LEU A 66 4.72 5.16 12.79
N GLU A 67 4.21 5.47 13.98
CA GLU A 67 4.97 5.39 15.24
C GLU A 67 5.53 4.01 15.52
N LYS A 68 4.83 2.95 15.11
CA LYS A 68 5.25 1.58 15.38
C LYS A 68 6.33 1.09 14.40
N TYR A 69 6.33 1.56 13.16
CA TYR A 69 7.20 1.03 12.11
C TYR A 69 8.32 1.95 11.67
N PHE A 70 8.23 3.25 12.00
CA PHE A 70 9.26 4.23 11.68
C PHE A 70 9.67 5.00 12.93
N PRO A 71 10.96 5.36 13.06
CA PRO A 71 11.39 6.27 14.11
C PRO A 71 10.73 7.65 13.93
N GLN A 72 10.46 8.34 15.03
CA GLN A 72 10.05 9.74 14.97
C GLN A 72 11.16 10.58 14.32
N ARG A 73 10.75 11.57 13.53
CA ARG A 73 11.65 12.47 12.80
C ARG A 73 11.21 13.91 12.96
N ASP A 74 12.17 14.78 13.27
CA ASP A 74 11.93 16.22 13.42
C ASP A 74 12.21 16.99 12.11
N ASP A 75 12.73 16.32 11.08
CA ASP A 75 13.14 16.90 9.80
C ASP A 75 12.06 16.80 8.71
N MET A 76 10.84 16.35 9.06
CA MET A 76 9.76 16.18 8.10
C MET A 76 9.32 17.53 7.50
N PRO A 77 9.18 17.64 6.17
CA PRO A 77 8.61 18.82 5.54
C PRO A 77 7.21 19.09 6.11
N LYS A 78 6.92 20.34 6.45
CA LYS A 78 5.60 20.71 6.96
C LYS A 78 4.54 20.40 5.91
N PHE A 79 3.43 19.81 6.34
CA PHE A 79 2.26 19.62 5.48
C PHE A 79 1.43 20.91 5.36
N ASP A 80 2.04 21.90 4.72
CA ASP A 80 1.49 23.24 4.47
C ASP A 80 0.42 23.25 3.36
N ASP A 81 -0.16 24.42 3.12
CA ASP A 81 -1.25 24.59 2.15
C ASP A 81 -0.82 24.27 0.72
N GLU A 82 0.44 24.54 0.36
CA GLU A 82 0.99 24.22 -0.97
C GLU A 82 1.01 22.71 -1.19
N ARG A 83 1.54 21.94 -0.22
CA ARG A 83 1.55 20.47 -0.28
C ARG A 83 0.14 19.90 -0.26
N LYS A 84 -0.76 20.43 0.58
CA LYS A 84 -2.17 20.03 0.58
C LYS A 84 -2.83 20.25 -0.78
N GLU A 85 -2.59 21.38 -1.44
CA GLU A 85 -3.10 21.62 -2.80
C GLU A 85 -2.51 20.67 -3.83
N ALA A 86 -1.22 20.29 -3.71
CA ALA A 86 -0.62 19.27 -4.56
C ALA A 86 -1.36 17.92 -4.42
N PHE A 87 -1.66 17.47 -3.20
CA PHE A 87 -2.44 16.24 -2.98
C PHE A 87 -3.90 16.36 -3.42
N LYS A 88 -4.55 17.52 -3.25
CA LYS A 88 -5.91 17.74 -3.77
C LYS A 88 -5.98 17.62 -5.29
N SER A 89 -4.89 17.92 -6.00
CA SER A 89 -4.84 17.77 -7.45
C SER A 89 -5.00 16.31 -7.92
N VAL A 90 -4.70 15.32 -7.06
CA VAL A 90 -4.87 13.89 -7.37
C VAL A 90 -6.33 13.51 -7.61
N GLY A 91 -7.26 14.11 -6.85
CA GLY A 91 -8.70 13.88 -7.00
C GLY A 91 -9.37 14.77 -8.06
N ARG A 92 -8.63 15.67 -8.72
CA ARG A 92 -9.15 16.64 -9.69
C ARG A 92 -8.69 16.28 -11.11
N SER A 93 -9.61 16.18 -12.07
CA SER A 93 -9.27 16.03 -13.48
C SER A 93 -8.74 17.37 -14.02
N GLY A 94 -7.44 17.44 -14.26
CA GLY A 94 -6.79 18.56 -14.93
C GLY A 94 -7.06 18.50 -16.44
N GLY A 95 -8.04 19.28 -16.93
CA GLY A 95 -8.23 19.45 -18.36
C GLY A 95 -7.09 20.28 -18.98
N THR A 96 -5.99 19.66 -19.40
CA THR A 96 -4.99 20.32 -20.26
C THR A 96 -5.51 20.39 -21.70
N ASN A 97 -6.40 21.34 -21.98
CA ASN A 97 -6.53 21.83 -23.35
C ASN A 97 -5.45 22.90 -23.58
N LYS A 98 -4.45 22.59 -24.41
CA LYS A 98 -3.67 23.61 -25.13
C LYS A 98 -4.65 24.37 -26.03
N GLY A 99 -5.20 25.47 -25.52
CA GLY A 99 -6.08 26.33 -26.31
C GLY A 99 -7.13 27.05 -25.48
N THR A 100 -6.92 28.37 -25.40
CA THR A 100 -7.92 29.44 -25.30
C THR A 100 -8.79 29.61 -24.02
N LYS A 101 -8.63 30.84 -23.50
CA LYS A 101 -9.52 31.68 -22.69
C LYS A 101 -9.66 31.40 -21.18
N LYS A 102 -9.16 32.39 -20.43
CA LYS A 102 -9.35 32.69 -19.01
C LYS A 102 -10.83 32.70 -18.65
N GLY A 103 -11.29 31.63 -18.02
CA GLY A 103 -12.54 31.55 -17.28
C GLY A 103 -12.35 30.51 -16.19
N LYS A 104 -12.70 30.83 -14.93
CA LYS A 104 -12.71 29.86 -13.83
C LYS A 104 -13.70 28.74 -14.19
N LYS A 105 -13.20 27.63 -14.75
CA LYS A 105 -13.99 26.42 -14.96
C LYS A 105 -14.03 25.66 -13.63
N ALA A 106 -15.21 25.19 -13.25
CA ALA A 106 -15.38 24.31 -12.10
C ALA A 106 -14.45 23.09 -12.25
N GLU A 107 -13.70 22.80 -11.20
CA GLU A 107 -12.87 21.60 -11.13
C GLU A 107 -13.76 20.38 -11.27
N LYS A 108 -13.47 19.52 -12.25
CA LYS A 108 -14.20 18.26 -12.45
C LYS A 108 -13.49 17.17 -11.67
N GLN A 109 -14.25 16.31 -11.01
CA GLN A 109 -13.72 15.07 -10.44
C GLN A 109 -13.05 14.21 -11.53
N VAL A 110 -12.02 13.47 -11.11
CA VAL A 110 -11.36 12.48 -11.95
C VAL A 110 -12.37 11.45 -12.47
N ARG A 111 -12.20 11.07 -13.75
CA ARG A 111 -13.09 10.13 -14.45
C ARG A 111 -12.41 8.83 -14.84
N ASP A 112 -11.08 8.85 -14.95
CA ASP A 112 -10.24 7.69 -15.23
C ASP A 112 -9.18 7.56 -14.13
N GLU A 113 -9.01 6.35 -13.60
CA GLU A 113 -8.02 6.03 -12.57
C GLU A 113 -6.61 6.46 -12.97
N LYS A 114 -6.29 6.38 -14.26
CA LYS A 114 -4.97 6.75 -14.78
C LYS A 114 -4.66 8.24 -14.66
N ASP A 115 -5.70 9.09 -14.59
CA ASP A 115 -5.52 10.53 -14.41
C ASP A 115 -5.02 10.86 -12.99
N MET A 116 -5.11 9.92 -12.03
CA MET A 116 -4.61 10.10 -10.67
C MET A 116 -3.10 9.90 -10.56
N TYR A 117 -2.51 9.06 -11.42
CA TYR A 117 -1.14 8.57 -11.23
C TYR A 117 -0.11 9.70 -11.28
N ARG A 118 -0.19 10.57 -12.30
CA ARG A 118 0.80 11.65 -12.46
C ARG A 118 0.71 12.71 -11.35
N PRO A 119 -0.48 13.23 -11.01
CA PRO A 119 -0.63 14.09 -9.84
C PRO A 119 -0.11 13.47 -8.54
N MET A 120 -0.34 12.15 -8.32
CA MET A 120 0.16 11.47 -7.13
C MET A 120 1.69 11.45 -7.08
N VAL A 121 2.35 11.13 -8.21
CA VAL A 121 3.81 11.19 -8.32
C VAL A 121 4.34 12.60 -8.10
N ASP A 122 3.70 13.61 -8.69
CA ASP A 122 4.12 15.01 -8.53
C ASP A 122 3.96 15.49 -7.07
N ALA A 123 2.90 15.10 -6.37
CA ALA A 123 2.68 15.43 -4.96
C ALA A 123 3.67 14.74 -4.01
N LEU A 124 4.13 13.52 -4.35
CA LEU A 124 5.05 12.73 -3.53
C LEU A 124 6.53 13.02 -3.78
N LYS A 125 6.86 13.73 -4.86
CA LYS A 125 8.24 13.93 -5.31
C LYS A 125 9.15 14.52 -4.23
N ASP A 126 8.65 15.50 -3.47
CA ASP A 126 9.43 16.17 -2.42
C ASP A 126 9.55 15.33 -1.13
N PHE A 127 8.78 14.24 -1.04
CA PHE A 127 8.78 13.34 0.12
C PHE A 127 9.62 12.08 -0.10
N CYS A 128 10.17 11.86 -1.29
CA CYS A 128 10.88 10.63 -1.64
C CYS A 128 12.29 10.89 -2.21
N PRO A 129 13.18 11.62 -1.51
CA PRO A 129 14.46 12.05 -2.09
C PRO A 129 15.41 10.90 -2.50
N ASP A 130 15.25 9.73 -1.90
CA ASP A 130 16.06 8.53 -2.14
C ASP A 130 15.34 7.45 -2.96
N PHE A 131 14.19 7.79 -3.55
CA PHE A 131 13.50 6.93 -4.49
C PHE A 131 13.29 7.57 -5.85
N ASP A 132 13.39 6.73 -6.88
CA ASP A 132 12.87 7.03 -8.20
C ASP A 132 11.43 6.51 -8.28
N ILE A 133 10.49 7.41 -8.61
CA ILE A 133 9.05 7.10 -8.66
C ILE A 133 8.64 6.90 -10.12
N GLU A 134 8.08 5.73 -10.43
CA GLU A 134 7.69 5.34 -11.79
C GLU A 134 6.21 5.01 -11.89
N ILE A 135 5.55 5.57 -12.91
CA ILE A 135 4.18 5.19 -13.27
C ILE A 135 4.26 3.92 -14.14
N THR A 136 3.74 2.83 -13.60
CA THR A 136 3.85 1.46 -14.16
C THR A 136 2.50 0.83 -14.49
N GLY A 137 1.37 1.48 -14.19
CA GLY A 137 0.01 0.96 -14.40
C GLY A 137 -0.38 0.56 -15.83
N ASN A 138 0.50 0.66 -16.83
CA ASN A 138 0.31 0.12 -18.19
C ASN A 138 1.39 -0.91 -18.61
N PHE A 139 2.35 -1.22 -17.74
CA PHE A 139 3.53 -2.02 -18.03
C PHE A 139 3.57 -3.19 -17.06
N GLN A 140 3.41 -4.41 -17.57
CA GLN A 140 3.44 -5.61 -16.74
C GLN A 140 4.87 -6.01 -16.43
N ASP A 141 5.09 -6.55 -15.24
CA ASP A 141 6.27 -7.33 -14.93
C ASP A 141 6.10 -8.74 -15.51
N THR A 142 6.85 -9.04 -16.56
CA THR A 142 6.82 -10.35 -17.23
C THR A 142 7.79 -11.36 -16.60
N ARG A 143 8.58 -10.95 -15.61
CA ARG A 143 9.64 -11.73 -14.96
C ARG A 143 9.26 -12.18 -13.56
N ALA A 144 8.31 -11.51 -12.91
CA ALA A 144 7.72 -11.87 -11.62
C ALA A 144 6.85 -13.15 -11.71
N VAL A 145 7.49 -14.30 -11.86
CA VAL A 145 6.82 -15.59 -12.05
C VAL A 145 6.25 -16.20 -10.76
N VAL A 146 6.72 -15.74 -9.59
CA VAL A 146 6.56 -16.47 -8.31
C VAL A 146 5.11 -16.62 -7.85
N HIS A 147 4.23 -15.65 -8.13
CA HIS A 147 2.84 -15.70 -7.68
C HIS A 147 1.79 -15.70 -8.78
N PHE A 148 2.13 -15.28 -10.01
CA PHE A 148 1.14 -15.12 -11.11
C PHE A 148 1.64 -15.59 -12.48
N GLY A 149 2.82 -16.21 -12.57
CA GLY A 149 3.41 -16.54 -13.88
C GLY A 149 3.70 -15.29 -14.73
N GLY A 150 3.94 -14.14 -14.09
CA GLY A 150 4.05 -12.82 -14.74
C GLY A 150 2.72 -12.06 -14.82
N GLY A 151 2.76 -10.83 -15.32
CA GLY A 151 1.57 -10.01 -15.59
C GLY A 151 1.14 -9.09 -14.44
N LEU A 152 1.92 -9.02 -13.36
CA LEU A 152 1.69 -8.10 -12.25
C LEU A 152 1.98 -6.66 -12.68
N LYS A 153 1.14 -5.71 -12.27
CA LYS A 153 1.18 -4.33 -12.77
C LYS A 153 0.70 -3.36 -11.69
N PRO A 154 1.50 -3.12 -10.64
CA PRO A 154 1.22 -2.03 -9.71
C PRO A 154 1.14 -0.71 -10.48
N ASP A 155 0.32 0.23 -9.99
CA ASP A 155 0.09 1.48 -10.71
C ASP A 155 1.27 2.44 -10.64
N ILE A 156 1.86 2.57 -9.45
CA ILE A 156 3.06 3.37 -9.19
C ILE A 156 4.05 2.53 -8.39
N ILE A 157 5.31 2.47 -8.84
CA ILE A 157 6.39 1.78 -8.14
C ILE A 157 7.46 2.78 -7.71
N PHE A 158 8.01 2.54 -6.53
CA PHE A 158 9.14 3.26 -5.96
C PHE A 158 10.34 2.35 -6.01
N TYR A 159 11.43 2.83 -6.59
CA TYR A 159 12.71 2.13 -6.67
C TYR A 159 13.75 2.88 -5.86
N GLY A 160 14.73 2.17 -5.30
CA GLY A 160 15.94 2.81 -4.78
C GLY A 160 16.54 3.75 -5.83
N LYS A 161 16.94 4.96 -5.43
CA LYS A 161 17.49 5.96 -6.34
C LYS A 161 18.65 5.40 -7.14
N SER A 162 18.57 5.54 -8.46
CA SER A 162 19.59 5.04 -9.40
C SER A 162 19.86 3.53 -9.30
N SER A 163 18.95 2.74 -8.73
CA SER A 163 19.06 1.29 -8.70
C SER A 163 18.97 0.70 -10.11
N PHE A 164 19.67 -0.40 -10.34
CA PHE A 164 19.57 -1.14 -11.59
C PHE A 164 18.17 -1.75 -11.74
N ARG A 165 17.61 -1.67 -12.96
CA ARG A 165 16.29 -2.23 -13.31
C ARG A 165 16.42 -3.01 -14.61
N GLY A 166 15.85 -4.21 -14.64
CA GLY A 166 15.80 -5.01 -15.86
C GLY A 166 14.72 -4.56 -16.85
N GLN A 167 13.72 -3.82 -16.37
CA GLN A 167 12.53 -3.39 -17.10
C GLN A 167 11.83 -2.23 -16.35
N ARG A 168 10.82 -1.63 -16.97
CA ARG A 168 10.07 -0.51 -16.37
C ARG A 168 9.29 -0.91 -15.11
N THR A 169 8.68 -2.09 -15.13
CA THR A 169 7.95 -2.67 -14.00
C THR A 169 8.71 -3.87 -13.51
N ASP A 170 9.49 -3.69 -12.44
CA ASP A 170 10.42 -4.69 -11.92
C ASP A 170 10.17 -4.89 -10.42
N LEU A 171 9.25 -5.79 -10.07
CA LEU A 171 8.88 -6.08 -8.68
C LEU A 171 10.07 -6.68 -7.90
N MET A 172 11.08 -7.22 -8.59
CA MET A 172 12.30 -7.71 -7.95
C MET A 172 13.20 -6.57 -7.48
N ALA A 173 13.09 -5.38 -8.07
CA ALA A 173 13.87 -4.21 -7.73
C ALA A 173 13.09 -3.16 -6.90
N MET A 174 11.79 -3.33 -6.70
CA MET A 174 10.96 -2.32 -6.01
C MET A 174 11.25 -2.21 -4.52
N GLU A 175 11.12 -0.99 -3.99
CA GLU A 175 11.11 -0.68 -2.55
C GLU A 175 9.69 -0.71 -1.99
N THR A 176 8.73 -0.13 -2.71
CA THR A 176 7.31 -0.16 -2.39
C THR A 176 6.47 0.19 -3.62
N HIS A 177 5.14 0.16 -3.49
CA HIS A 177 4.20 0.52 -4.55
C HIS A 177 2.93 1.19 -3.99
N ILE A 178 2.25 1.93 -4.87
CA ILE A 178 0.87 2.38 -4.67
C ILE A 178 -0.01 1.68 -5.71
N GLU A 179 -1.06 1.00 -5.24
CA GLU A 179 -2.18 0.58 -6.10
C GLU A 179 -3.32 1.58 -5.92
N MET A 180 -3.86 2.08 -7.02
CA MET A 180 -4.92 3.10 -7.01
C MET A 180 -6.19 2.57 -7.63
N LYS A 181 -7.36 2.96 -7.12
CA LYS A 181 -8.68 2.65 -7.70
C LYS A 181 -9.59 3.86 -7.58
N LEU A 182 -10.42 4.17 -8.57
CA LEU A 182 -11.47 5.19 -8.40
C LEU A 182 -12.69 4.67 -7.63
N ASP A 183 -12.92 3.37 -7.72
CA ASP A 183 -14.09 2.72 -7.16
C ASP A 183 -13.88 2.44 -5.66
N GLU A 184 -14.64 3.12 -4.80
CA GLU A 184 -14.62 2.89 -3.35
C GLU A 184 -15.06 1.47 -2.98
N ASP A 185 -15.81 0.77 -3.84
CA ASP A 185 -16.17 -0.64 -3.61
C ASP A 185 -15.02 -1.61 -3.86
N ALA A 186 -13.91 -1.12 -4.44
CA ALA A 186 -12.66 -1.85 -4.53
C ALA A 186 -11.84 -1.77 -3.22
N ASP A 187 -12.25 -1.00 -2.22
CA ASP A 187 -11.61 -1.05 -0.90
C ASP A 187 -11.74 -2.47 -0.33
N GLY A 188 -10.60 -3.07 -0.05
CA GLY A 188 -10.51 -4.38 0.58
C GLY A 188 -10.98 -4.37 2.03
N PHE A 189 -11.04 -3.22 2.67
CA PHE A 189 -11.11 -3.10 4.12
C PHE A 189 -12.19 -2.11 4.55
N ALA A 190 -12.70 -2.31 5.78
CA ALA A 190 -13.63 -1.40 6.43
C ALA A 190 -12.98 -0.80 7.68
N ASP A 191 -13.37 0.43 8.06
CA ASP A 191 -12.79 1.13 9.21
C ASP A 191 -13.52 0.85 10.53
N GLY A 192 -14.63 0.10 10.48
CA GLY A 192 -15.38 -0.27 11.67
C GLY A 192 -14.56 -1.19 12.57
N HIS A 193 -14.25 -0.76 13.79
CA HIS A 193 -13.72 -1.66 14.81
C HIS A 193 -14.79 -2.68 15.20
N ALA A 194 -14.40 -3.95 15.39
CA ALA A 194 -15.31 -5.03 15.77
C ALA A 194 -16.12 -4.77 17.05
N THR A 195 -15.69 -3.82 17.88
CA THR A 195 -16.33 -3.43 19.13
C THR A 195 -17.36 -2.30 18.99
N SER A 196 -17.49 -1.69 17.81
CA SER A 196 -18.44 -0.60 17.57
C SER A 196 -19.85 -1.14 17.31
N GLU A 197 -20.88 -0.43 17.77
CA GLU A 197 -22.27 -0.78 17.45
C GLU A 197 -22.51 -0.64 15.94
N GLY A 198 -23.02 -1.69 15.28
CA GLY A 198 -23.13 -1.75 13.82
C GLY A 198 -21.82 -2.02 13.08
N ALA A 199 -20.78 -2.53 13.78
CA ALA A 199 -19.52 -2.89 13.16
C ALA A 199 -19.70 -3.89 12.01
N VAL A 200 -19.14 -3.51 10.86
CA VAL A 200 -18.99 -4.41 9.72
C VAL A 200 -17.70 -5.21 9.86
N PRO A 201 -17.60 -6.41 9.27
CA PRO A 201 -16.34 -7.14 9.22
C PRO A 201 -15.22 -6.27 8.63
N PHE A 202 -14.04 -6.34 9.24
CA PHE A 202 -12.86 -5.60 8.78
C PHE A 202 -12.53 -5.90 7.31
N LEU A 203 -12.62 -7.16 6.90
CA LEU A 203 -12.48 -7.58 5.51
C LEU A 203 -13.82 -7.42 4.79
N ARG A 204 -13.87 -6.53 3.79
CA ARG A 204 -15.07 -6.35 2.96
C ARG A 204 -15.32 -7.57 2.10
N ASP A 205 -16.57 -8.03 2.05
CA ASP A 205 -16.93 -9.29 1.40
C ASP A 205 -17.55 -9.14 0.01
N SER A 206 -17.01 -8.23 -0.80
CA SER A 206 -17.37 -8.10 -2.22
C SER A 206 -16.34 -8.81 -3.09
N ASP A 207 -16.76 -9.22 -4.29
CA ASP A 207 -15.86 -9.80 -5.28
C ASP A 207 -14.70 -8.86 -5.66
N LYS A 208 -14.98 -7.55 -5.70
CA LYS A 208 -13.97 -6.51 -5.96
C LYS A 208 -12.99 -6.40 -4.80
N ALA A 209 -13.47 -6.33 -3.56
CA ALA A 209 -12.65 -6.25 -2.36
C ALA A 209 -11.72 -7.46 -2.23
N ARG A 210 -12.25 -8.69 -2.41
CA ARG A 210 -11.46 -9.93 -2.43
C ARG A 210 -10.39 -9.91 -3.53
N SER A 211 -10.76 -9.48 -4.74
CA SER A 211 -9.81 -9.35 -5.86
C SER A 211 -8.70 -8.34 -5.56
N THR A 212 -9.03 -7.16 -5.01
CA THR A 212 -8.05 -6.13 -4.65
C THR A 212 -7.10 -6.59 -3.55
N ARG A 213 -7.59 -7.23 -2.50
CA ARG A 213 -6.71 -7.79 -1.44
C ARG A 213 -5.77 -8.85 -1.98
N GLY A 214 -6.28 -9.74 -2.84
CA GLY A 214 -5.48 -10.72 -3.54
C GLY A 214 -4.40 -10.10 -4.42
N GLN A 215 -4.75 -9.06 -5.19
CA GLN A 215 -3.82 -8.31 -6.03
C GLN A 215 -2.69 -7.66 -5.22
N LEU A 216 -3.03 -6.96 -4.14
CA LEU A 216 -2.05 -6.34 -3.23
C LEU A 216 -1.11 -7.40 -2.61
N ALA A 217 -1.69 -8.51 -2.14
CA ALA A 217 -0.93 -9.63 -1.57
C ALA A 217 0.03 -10.25 -2.59
N SER A 218 -0.37 -10.28 -3.86
CA SER A 218 0.44 -10.83 -4.95
C SER A 218 1.69 -9.99 -5.20
N TYR A 219 1.55 -8.66 -5.17
CA TYR A 219 2.68 -7.74 -5.30
C TYR A 219 3.65 -7.88 -4.13
N ALA A 220 3.12 -7.86 -2.89
CA ALA A 220 3.93 -8.03 -1.69
C ALA A 220 4.62 -9.40 -1.65
N GLY A 221 3.89 -10.48 -1.98
CA GLY A 221 4.42 -11.82 -2.07
C GLY A 221 5.54 -11.93 -3.10
N SER A 222 5.41 -11.26 -4.25
CA SER A 222 6.47 -11.23 -5.27
C SER A 222 7.73 -10.51 -4.77
N GLN A 223 7.57 -9.41 -4.02
CA GLN A 223 8.69 -8.70 -3.41
C GLN A 223 9.41 -9.57 -2.38
N LEU A 224 8.66 -10.12 -1.42
CA LEU A 224 9.18 -10.91 -0.30
C LEU A 224 9.82 -12.24 -0.74
N ALA A 225 9.45 -12.74 -1.92
CA ALA A 225 10.04 -13.94 -2.50
C ALA A 225 11.27 -13.66 -3.36
N SER A 226 11.43 -12.44 -3.89
CA SER A 226 12.53 -12.06 -4.77
C SER A 226 13.65 -11.30 -4.06
N GLN A 227 13.34 -10.70 -2.91
CA GLN A 227 14.28 -9.92 -2.10
C GLN A 227 14.42 -10.53 -0.71
N PHE A 228 15.63 -10.52 -0.16
CA PHE A 228 15.87 -10.89 1.23
C PHE A 228 15.29 -9.82 2.16
N ARG A 229 13.99 -9.94 2.43
CA ARG A 229 13.25 -9.03 3.30
C ARG A 229 12.54 -9.77 4.43
N THR A 230 12.54 -9.17 5.61
CA THR A 230 11.72 -9.56 6.76
C THR A 230 10.28 -9.07 6.60
N HIS A 231 10.08 -7.93 5.94
CA HIS A 231 8.77 -7.32 5.68
C HIS A 231 8.83 -6.37 4.47
N ALA A 232 7.66 -5.95 4.00
CA ALA A 232 7.47 -4.99 2.93
C ALA A 232 6.34 -4.02 3.27
N PHE A 233 6.31 -2.85 2.65
CA PHE A 233 5.22 -1.90 2.77
C PHE A 233 4.58 -1.63 1.43
N SER A 234 3.29 -1.27 1.44
CA SER A 234 2.59 -0.76 0.28
C SER A 234 1.49 0.21 0.68
N VAL A 235 0.95 0.92 -0.31
CA VAL A 235 -0.19 1.83 -0.13
C VAL A 235 -1.30 1.41 -1.07
N TRP A 236 -2.53 1.40 -0.55
CA TRP A 236 -3.73 1.37 -1.36
C TRP A 236 -4.38 2.75 -1.33
N ALA A 237 -4.77 3.30 -2.48
CA ALA A 237 -5.40 4.61 -2.57
C ALA A 237 -6.69 4.57 -3.40
N THR A 238 -7.70 5.30 -2.94
CA THR A 238 -8.94 5.51 -3.70
C THR A 238 -9.46 6.92 -3.53
N GLY A 239 -9.95 7.53 -4.61
CA GLY A 239 -10.42 8.92 -4.55
C GLY A 239 -9.35 9.82 -3.90
N THR A 240 -9.69 10.46 -2.77
CA THR A 240 -8.77 11.29 -1.95
C THR A 240 -8.24 10.58 -0.70
N SER A 241 -8.45 9.27 -0.60
CA SER A 241 -8.16 8.49 0.58
C SER A 241 -7.07 7.44 0.35
N ALA A 242 -6.35 7.07 1.40
CA ALA A 242 -5.34 6.01 1.35
C ALA A 242 -5.38 5.13 2.61
N ARG A 243 -4.75 3.96 2.48
CA ARG A 243 -4.41 3.04 3.57
C ARG A 243 -2.92 2.70 3.48
N LEU A 244 -2.25 2.68 4.63
CA LEU A 244 -0.90 2.15 4.76
C LEU A 244 -0.98 0.66 5.06
N ILE A 245 -0.12 -0.13 4.42
CA ILE A 245 -0.12 -1.59 4.57
C ILE A 245 1.31 -2.07 4.82
N ARG A 246 1.48 -2.93 5.83
CA ARG A 246 2.72 -3.68 6.06
C ARG A 246 2.45 -5.16 5.88
N TRP A 247 3.34 -5.83 5.16
CA TRP A 247 3.32 -7.25 4.85
C TRP A 247 4.53 -7.92 5.50
N ASP A 248 4.33 -9.04 6.16
CA ASP A 248 5.42 -9.94 6.52
C ASP A 248 5.01 -11.40 6.33
N ARG A 249 5.88 -12.34 6.69
CA ARG A 249 5.60 -13.78 6.55
C ARG A 249 4.53 -14.30 7.51
N GLY A 250 4.16 -13.53 8.53
CA GLY A 250 3.17 -13.88 9.54
C GLY A 250 1.80 -13.26 9.31
N GLY A 251 1.70 -12.16 8.56
CA GLY A 251 0.43 -11.54 8.23
C GLY A 251 0.53 -10.15 7.62
N VAL A 252 -0.61 -9.44 7.67
CA VAL A 252 -0.80 -8.15 7.02
C VAL A 252 -1.39 -7.16 8.01
N VAL A 253 -0.75 -6.02 8.17
CA VAL A 253 -1.21 -4.93 9.04
C VAL A 253 -1.68 -3.78 8.17
N VAL A 254 -2.89 -3.28 8.42
CA VAL A 254 -3.54 -2.25 7.58
C VAL A 254 -4.03 -1.10 8.45
N SER A 255 -3.82 0.13 7.99
CA SER A 255 -4.37 1.32 8.67
C SER A 255 -5.88 1.50 8.42
N THR A 256 -6.54 2.29 9.25
CA THR A 256 -7.80 2.95 8.88
C THR A 256 -7.58 3.81 7.64
N LYS A 257 -8.65 4.03 6.88
CA LYS A 257 -8.64 4.92 5.73
C LYS A 257 -8.51 6.37 6.19
N PHE A 258 -7.63 7.13 5.55
CA PHE A 258 -7.42 8.54 5.85
C PHE A 258 -7.42 9.37 4.57
N ASP A 259 -7.85 10.63 4.68
CA ASP A 259 -7.89 11.59 3.58
C ASP A 259 -6.52 12.25 3.42
N TYR A 260 -5.74 11.80 2.42
CA TYR A 260 -4.38 12.29 2.17
C TYR A 260 -4.33 13.73 1.64
N THR A 261 -5.49 14.37 1.41
CA THR A 261 -5.58 15.79 1.04
C THR A 261 -5.73 16.71 2.24
N LYS A 262 -5.97 16.12 3.43
CA LYS A 262 -6.17 16.83 4.70
C LYS A 262 -5.10 16.48 5.72
N GLU A 263 -4.76 15.19 5.82
CA GLU A 263 -3.81 14.62 6.77
C GLU A 263 -2.47 14.34 6.10
N SER A 264 -1.37 14.46 6.85
CA SER A 264 -0.01 14.29 6.34
C SER A 264 0.45 12.83 6.22
N TYR A 265 -0.32 11.86 6.71
CA TYR A 265 0.16 10.49 6.91
C TYR A 265 0.78 9.81 5.67
N LEU A 266 0.27 10.10 4.46
CA LEU A 266 0.85 9.57 3.23
C LEU A 266 2.22 10.19 2.93
N ALA A 267 2.34 11.50 3.08
CA ALA A 267 3.59 12.23 2.92
C ALA A 267 4.62 11.80 3.98
N ASP A 268 4.19 11.69 5.24
CA ASP A 268 5.03 11.25 6.37
C ASP A 268 5.53 9.81 6.16
N PHE A 269 4.64 8.91 5.71
CA PHE A 269 5.01 7.53 5.37
C PHE A 269 6.15 7.48 4.36
N PHE A 270 6.01 8.18 3.23
CA PHE A 270 7.01 8.15 2.18
C PHE A 270 8.31 8.88 2.57
N TRP A 271 8.22 9.98 3.32
CA TRP A 271 9.39 10.64 3.90
C TRP A 271 10.17 9.70 4.80
N CYS A 272 9.49 9.08 5.77
CA CYS A 272 10.09 8.14 6.70
C CYS A 272 10.69 6.93 5.99
N LEU A 273 9.97 6.35 5.02
CA LEU A 273 10.45 5.19 4.26
C LEU A 273 11.67 5.54 3.39
N SER A 274 11.68 6.71 2.76
CA SER A 274 12.81 7.17 1.93
C SER A 274 14.08 7.38 2.76
N HIS A 275 13.96 7.81 4.01
CA HIS A 275 15.10 8.06 4.89
C HIS A 275 15.43 6.89 5.83
N ALA A 276 14.65 5.80 5.77
CA ALA A 276 14.86 4.63 6.61
C ALA A 276 16.13 3.88 6.20
N ASP A 277 16.82 3.31 7.19
CA ASP A 277 17.90 2.35 6.92
C ASP A 277 17.34 1.06 6.27
N PRO A 278 18.21 0.19 5.72
CA PRO A 278 17.77 -1.03 5.07
C PRO A 278 16.92 -1.93 5.98
N ALA A 279 17.28 -2.09 7.25
CA ALA A 279 16.54 -2.93 8.21
C ALA A 279 15.10 -2.42 8.44
N ALA A 280 14.92 -1.11 8.61
CA ALA A 280 13.62 -0.47 8.76
C ALA A 280 12.80 -0.49 7.46
N ARG A 281 13.45 -0.50 6.28
CA ARG A 281 12.80 -0.83 4.99
C ARG A 281 12.46 -2.31 4.84
N GLY A 282 12.94 -3.13 5.76
CA GLY A 282 12.65 -4.55 5.83
C GLY A 282 13.67 -5.46 5.18
N TYR A 283 14.84 -4.97 4.75
CA TYR A 283 15.93 -5.84 4.31
C TYR A 283 16.45 -6.70 5.48
N ASP A 284 16.74 -7.96 5.18
CA ASP A 284 17.37 -8.87 6.13
C ASP A 284 18.89 -8.72 6.07
N GLU A 285 19.44 -7.95 7.00
CA GLU A 285 20.88 -7.67 7.08
C GLU A 285 21.72 -8.88 7.56
N SER A 286 21.08 -10.00 7.91
CA SER A 286 21.79 -11.25 8.23
C SER A 286 22.21 -12.03 6.99
N VAL A 287 21.69 -11.67 5.81
CA VAL A 287 22.05 -12.28 4.53
C VAL A 287 23.17 -11.46 3.88
N THR A 288 24.34 -12.08 3.72
CA THR A 288 25.54 -11.50 3.09
C THR A 288 25.81 -12.10 1.72
#